data_AF-A0A3M1BG56-F1
#
_entry.id   AF-A0A3M1BG56-F1
#
_cell.length_a   1.000
_cell.length_b   1.000
_cell.length_c   1.000
_cell.angle_alpha   90.00
_cell.angle_beta   90.00
_cell.angle_gamma   90.00
#
_symmetry.space_group_name_H-M   'P 1'
#
loop_
_entity.id
_entity.type
_entity.pdbx_description
1 polymer ?
#
loop_
_entity_poly.entity_id
_entity_poly.type
_entity_poly.pdbx_seq_one_letter_code
_entity_poly.pdbx_strand_id
1 'polypeptide(L)' 'MGDCASSGGVFNNYAVVQGVDEVIPIDVYVAGCPPRPEGLIHAILTLHEKVQNEKLTDWK' A
#
# COMPACT_ATOMS: atom_id res chain seq x y z
N MET A 1 -0.86 4.21 0.05
CA MET A 1 -1.47 4.43 1.39
C MET A 1 -2.74 5.23 1.22
N GLY A 2 -3.83 4.74 1.81
CA GLY A 2 -5.15 5.31 1.68
C GLY A 2 -5.80 5.01 0.33
N ASP A 3 -7.08 5.32 0.23
CA ASP A 3 -7.93 4.88 -0.89
C ASP A 3 -7.50 5.50 -2.22
N CYS A 4 -7.01 6.75 -2.19
CA CYS A 4 -6.52 7.43 -3.40
C CYS A 4 -5.37 6.68 -4.07
N ALA A 5 -4.40 6.19 -3.28
CA ALA A 5 -3.24 5.48 -3.84
C ALA A 5 -3.54 4.00 -4.12
N SER A 6 -4.48 3.41 -3.39
CA SER A 6 -4.83 1.99 -3.57
C SER A 6 -5.73 1.76 -4.78
N SER A 7 -6.70 2.66 -5.04
CA SER A 7 -7.69 2.47 -6.11
C SER A 7 -8.22 3.76 -6.73
N GLY A 8 -7.53 4.89 -6.54
CA GLY A 8 -8.01 6.22 -6.95
C GLY A 8 -9.02 6.87 -5.99
N GLY A 9 -9.65 6.08 -5.12
CA GLY A 9 -10.55 6.55 -4.06
C GLY A 9 -11.71 7.39 -4.60
N VAL A 10 -11.88 8.60 -4.07
CA VAL A 10 -12.90 9.56 -4.52
C VAL A 10 -12.57 10.14 -5.92
N PHE A 11 -11.32 10.06 -6.36
CA PHE A 11 -10.83 10.68 -7.59
C PHE A 11 -10.81 9.72 -8.78
N ASN A 12 -11.96 9.14 -9.11
CA ASN A 12 -12.13 8.37 -10.34
C ASN A 12 -12.38 9.30 -11.53
N ASN A 13 -11.30 9.86 -12.09
CA ASN A 13 -11.36 10.73 -13.26
C ASN A 13 -10.23 10.42 -14.25
N TYR A 14 -10.34 10.99 -15.46
CA TYR A 14 -9.42 10.74 -16.57
C TYR A 14 -7.99 11.23 -16.34
N ALA A 15 -7.76 12.09 -15.34
CA ALA A 15 -6.47 12.70 -15.08
C ALA A 15 -5.65 11.95 -14.02
N VAL A 16 -6.19 10.90 -13.39
CA VAL A 16 -5.56 10.18 -12.28
C VAL A 16 -5.53 8.67 -12.57
N VAL A 17 -4.38 8.05 -12.34
CA VAL A 17 -4.21 6.58 -12.42
C VAL A 17 -4.94 5.93 -11.25
N GLN A 18 -5.79 4.95 -11.54
CA GLN A 18 -6.68 4.30 -10.56
C GLN A 18 -5.98 3.19 -9.77
N GLY A 19 -4.92 3.55 -9.05
CA GLY A 19 -4.09 2.61 -8.30
C GLY A 19 -2.61 2.78 -8.64
N VAL A 20 -1.75 2.73 -7.62
CA VAL A 20 -0.29 2.80 -7.81
C VAL A 20 0.33 1.44 -8.17
N ASP A 21 -0.44 0.37 -8.05
CA ASP A 21 -0.07 -1.01 -8.39
C ASP A 21 0.11 -1.24 -9.89
N GLU A 22 -0.58 -0.44 -10.72
CA GLU A 22 -0.37 -0.42 -12.16
C GLU A 22 1.02 0.12 -12.57
N VAL A 23 1.70 0.85 -11.68
CA VAL A 23 2.99 1.51 -11.97
C VAL A 23 4.16 0.79 -11.30
N ILE A 24 4.00 0.40 -10.04
CA ILE A 24 5.03 -0.25 -9.24
C ILE A 24 4.44 -1.35 -8.37
N PRO A 25 5.18 -2.44 -8.10
CA PRO A 25 4.73 -3.47 -7.17
C PRO A 25 4.63 -2.88 -5.75
N ILE A 26 3.54 -3.22 -5.05
CA ILE A 26 3.26 -2.75 -3.69
C ILE A 26 3.37 -3.91 -2.71
N ASP A 27 4.03 -3.66 -1.57
CA ASP A 27 4.18 -4.66 -0.52
C ASP A 27 2.97 -4.79 0.40
N VAL A 28 2.38 -3.67 0.80
CA VAL A 28 1.30 -3.58 1.78
C VAL A 28 0.34 -2.46 1.41
N TYR A 29 -0.95 -2.75 1.40
CA TYR A 29 -2.02 -1.77 1.24
C TYR A 29 -2.54 -1.30 2.61
N VAL A 30 -2.82 -0.01 2.71
CA VAL A 30 -3.42 0.62 3.91
C VAL A 30 -4.71 1.29 3.49
N ALA A 31 -5.86 0.78 3.95
CA ALA A 31 -7.16 1.34 3.61
C ALA A 31 -7.48 2.58 4.47
N GLY A 32 -8.16 3.57 3.87
CA GLY A 32 -8.71 4.73 4.56
C GLY A 32 -8.57 6.06 3.81
N CYS A 33 -9.40 7.04 4.17
CA CYS A 33 -9.44 8.35 3.54
C CYS A 33 -9.68 9.48 4.57
N PRO A 34 -8.67 9.89 5.36
CA PRO A 34 -7.34 9.28 5.54
C PRO A 34 -7.38 8.06 6.47
N PRO A 35 -6.39 7.16 6.43
CA PRO A 35 -6.31 6.01 7.33
C PRO A 35 -6.22 6.44 8.80
N ARG A 36 -6.83 5.66 9.70
CA ARG A 36 -6.71 5.90 11.14
C ARG A 36 -5.26 5.66 11.59
N PRO A 37 -4.75 6.41 12.60
CA PRO A 37 -3.39 6.25 13.08
C PRO A 37 -3.04 4.81 13.48
N GLU A 38 -3.97 4.09 14.11
CA GLU A 38 -3.77 2.70 14.51
C GLU A 38 -3.61 1.78 13.29
N GLY A 39 -4.36 2.03 12.22
CA GLY A 39 -4.26 1.30 10.97
C GLY A 39 -2.93 1.55 10.24
N LEU A 40 -2.40 2.77 10.33
CA LEU A 40 -1.08 3.10 9.79
C LEU A 40 0.03 2.38 10.56
N ILE A 41 -0.03 2.39 11.90
CA ILE A 41 0.93 1.68 12.75
C ILE A 41 0.90 0.18 12.46
N HIS A 42 -0.31 -0.40 12.38
CA HIS A 42 -0.47 -1.82 12.03
C HIS A 42 0.18 -2.15 10.69
N ALA A 43 -0.03 -1.34 9.65
CA ALA A 43 0.58 -1.57 8.36
C ALA A 43 2.12 -1.54 8.37
N ILE A 44 2.71 -0.65 9.18
CA ILE A 44 4.17 -0.59 9.35
C ILE A 44 4.68 -1.84 10.06
N LEU A 45 3.97 -2.32 11.09
CA LEU A 45 4.32 -3.57 11.78
C LEU A 45 4.21 -4.78 10.83
N THR A 46 3.14 -4.88 10.04
CA THR A 46 2.98 -5.93 9.02
C THR A 46 4.10 -5.88 7.98
N LEU A 47 4.52 -4.69 7.53
CA LEU A 47 5.66 -4.54 6.62
C LEU A 47 6.96 -5.04 7.28
N HIS A 48 7.18 -4.71 8.55
CA HIS A 48 8.35 -5.18 9.30
C HIS A 48 8.39 -6.70 9.40
N GLU A 49 7.26 -7.34 9.73
CA GLU A 49 7.12 -8.79 9.78
C GLU A 49 7.37 -9.44 8.41
N LYS A 50 6.90 -8.82 7.32
CA LYS A 50 7.16 -9.29 5.96
C LYS A 50 8.66 -9.30 5.66
N VAL A 51 9.36 -8.20 5.93
CA VAL A 51 10.81 -8.07 5.71
C VAL A 51 11.59 -9.05 6.58
N GLN A 52 11.17 -9.29 7.83
CA GLN A 52 11.84 -10.26 8.71
C GLN A 52 11.74 -11.70 8.21
N ASN A 53 10.67 -12.04 7.48
CA ASN A 53 10.43 -13.38 6.94
C ASN A 53 10.99 -13.57 5.53
N GLU A 54 11.42 -12.51 4.86
CA GLU A 54 12.06 -12.61 3.54
C GLU A 54 13.47 -13.19 3.65
N LYS A 55 13.80 -14.12 2.75
CA LYS A 55 15.15 -14.67 2.64
C LYS A 55 15.86 -13.99 1.46
N LEU A 56 17.16 -13.78 1.61
CA LEU A 56 17.99 -13.17 0.55
C LEU A 56 17.95 -13.95 -0.78
N THR A 57 17.58 -15.23 -0.74
CA THR A 57 17.40 -16.09 -1.92
C THR A 57 16.17 -15.74 -2.76
N ASP A 58 15.19 -15.06 -2.17
CA ASP A 58 13.89 -14.76 -2.78
C ASP A 58 13.94 -13.47 -3.61
N TRP A 59 15.04 -12.71 -3.50
CA TRP A 59 15.30 -11.44 -4.19
C TRP A 59 15.92 -11.63 -5.59
N LYS A 60 15.59 -12.72 -6.28
CA LYS A 60 16.24 -13.15 -7.53
C LYS A 60 15.40 -12.89 -8.77
#